data_AF-A0A084JFA3-F1
#
_entry.id   AF-A0A084JFA3-F1
#
_cell.length_a   1.000
_cell.length_b   1.000
_cell.length_c   1.000
_cell.angle_alpha   90.00
_cell.angle_beta   90.00
_cell.angle_gamma   90.00
#
_symmetry.space_group_name_H-M   'P 1'
#
loop_
_entity.id
_entity.type
_entity.pdbx_description
1 polymer ?
#
loop_
_entity_poly.entity_id
_entity_poly.type
_entity_poly.pdbx_seq_one_letter_code
_entity_poly.pdbx_strand_id
1 'polypeptide(L)'
;MPLAYGFVVRGSIDSNDTNQVSVDNGNLIVPNAKVHVTVPSGTGGPAKYELQTISEHSIPIRNYSTDVREEDMEKENPPREGLPVELKPFISGYGSDTHHWKVVEYDPTWDESVSSPTHFKEYQMGIDEYIFSYSDGINDGLWLNGTIALDAPEDVQTHGYTAAGTALIPSEKYVPVDVKVGGMQSEYKQVEESLKVGSIFWQIIPGELPEITP
;
A
#
# COMPACT_ATOMS: atom_id res chain seq x y z
N MET A 1 6.06 4.82 -10.13
CA MET A 1 5.26 5.91 -9.54
C MET A 1 4.81 5.43 -8.16
N PRO A 2 4.92 6.23 -7.09
CA PRO A 2 4.45 5.83 -5.77
C PRO A 2 2.92 5.71 -5.77
N LEU A 3 2.41 4.81 -4.93
CA LEU A 3 1.00 4.59 -4.70
C LEU A 3 0.61 5.26 -3.38
N ALA A 4 -0.38 6.16 -3.40
CA ALA A 4 -0.90 6.75 -2.16
C ALA A 4 -1.81 5.76 -1.40
N TYR A 5 -1.70 5.74 -0.08
CA TYR A 5 -2.64 5.05 0.81
C TYR A 5 -3.15 6.01 1.87
N GLY A 6 -4.32 5.70 2.44
CA GLY A 6 -4.85 6.46 3.56
C GLY A 6 -5.94 5.70 4.30
N PHE A 7 -6.06 6.00 5.58
CA PHE A 7 -7.08 5.44 6.46
C PHE A 7 -7.60 6.51 7.41
N VAL A 8 -8.82 6.29 7.91
CA VAL A 8 -9.48 7.20 8.85
C VAL A 8 -10.00 6.43 10.05
N VAL A 9 -9.70 6.95 11.24
CA VAL A 9 -10.30 6.51 12.49
C VAL A 9 -11.54 7.36 12.77
N ARG A 10 -12.69 6.74 12.94
CA ARG A 10 -13.88 7.43 13.45
C ARG A 10 -13.81 7.48 14.98
N GLY A 11 -13.10 8.50 15.47
CA GLY A 11 -12.98 8.75 16.90
C GLY A 11 -14.27 9.23 17.58
N SER A 12 -14.18 9.46 18.89
CA SER A 12 -15.27 9.98 19.72
C SER A 12 -14.77 11.04 20.70
N ILE A 13 -15.64 12.00 21.00
CA ILE A 13 -15.43 12.98 22.07
C ILE A 13 -15.97 12.48 23.43
N ASP A 14 -16.75 11.39 23.44
CA ASP A 14 -17.20 10.74 24.67
C ASP A 14 -16.05 9.91 25.25
N SER A 15 -15.67 10.19 26.49
CA SER A 15 -14.59 9.47 27.18
C SER A 15 -14.95 8.03 27.52
N ASN A 16 -16.23 7.65 27.44
CA ASN A 16 -16.69 6.28 27.68
C ASN A 16 -16.62 5.39 26.44
N ASP A 17 -16.40 5.97 25.26
CA ASP A 17 -16.21 5.21 24.03
C ASP A 17 -14.78 4.65 23.98
N THR A 18 -14.55 3.55 24.69
CA THR A 18 -13.24 2.89 24.77
C THR A 18 -13.08 1.77 23.76
N ASN A 19 -13.91 1.71 22.70
CA ASN A 19 -13.81 0.64 21.72
C ASN A 19 -12.43 0.63 21.04
N GLN A 20 -11.90 -0.57 20.84
CA GLN A 20 -10.73 -0.82 19.99
C GLN A 20 -10.97 -0.27 18.58
N VAL A 21 -9.93 0.31 17.97
CA VAL A 21 -9.98 0.76 16.57
C VAL A 21 -9.87 -0.44 15.62
N SER A 22 -10.95 -0.75 14.90
CA SER A 22 -11.01 -1.84 13.93
C SER A 22 -12.11 -1.62 12.88
N VAL A 23 -12.01 -2.34 11.77
CA VAL A 23 -13.06 -2.36 10.73
C VAL A 23 -14.35 -2.98 11.30
N ASP A 24 -14.22 -4.05 12.09
CA ASP A 24 -15.36 -4.76 12.70
C ASP A 24 -16.16 -3.88 13.66
N ASN A 25 -15.48 -2.99 14.39
CA ASN A 25 -16.13 -2.01 15.27
C ASN A 25 -16.69 -0.81 14.49
N GLY A 26 -16.50 -0.75 13.17
CA GLY A 26 -16.98 0.33 12.31
C GLY A 26 -16.33 1.68 12.59
N ASN A 27 -15.20 1.69 13.29
CA ASN A 27 -14.47 2.89 13.69
C ASN A 27 -13.09 3.02 13.02
N LEU A 28 -12.76 2.12 12.09
CA LEU A 28 -11.63 2.24 11.18
C LEU A 28 -12.09 2.09 9.73
N ILE A 29 -11.69 3.04 8.89
CA ILE A 29 -11.95 3.04 7.45
C ILE A 29 -10.61 2.79 6.76
N VAL A 30 -10.41 1.55 6.30
CA VAL A 30 -9.14 1.02 5.76
C VAL A 30 -9.11 1.04 4.22
N PRO A 31 -7.94 0.79 3.63
CA PRO A 31 -7.35 1.69 2.64
C PRO A 31 -8.02 1.55 1.27
N ASN A 32 -8.79 2.58 0.93
CA ASN A 32 -8.98 3.10 -0.42
C ASN A 32 -9.75 4.42 -0.34
N ALA A 33 -9.56 5.16 0.76
CA ALA A 33 -10.27 6.40 1.00
C ALA A 33 -9.50 7.56 0.34
N LYS A 34 -10.11 8.21 -0.65
CA LYS A 34 -9.68 9.52 -1.11
C LYS A 34 -10.40 10.59 -0.31
N VAL A 35 -9.62 11.51 0.25
CA VAL A 35 -10.16 12.74 0.83
C VAL A 35 -10.49 13.70 -0.32
N HIS A 36 -11.77 13.90 -0.57
CA HIS A 36 -12.26 14.97 -1.42
C HIS A 36 -12.45 16.23 -0.57
N VAL A 37 -11.71 17.29 -0.89
CA VAL A 37 -11.83 18.57 -0.17
C VAL A 37 -12.96 19.37 -0.79
N THR A 38 -14.13 19.34 -0.15
CA THR A 38 -15.31 20.11 -0.59
C THR A 38 -15.21 21.57 -0.16
N VAL A 39 -14.60 21.85 1.00
CA VAL A 39 -14.26 23.21 1.46
C VAL A 39 -12.87 23.18 2.11
N PRO A 40 -11.85 23.79 1.49
CA PRO A 40 -10.51 23.85 2.06
C PRO A 40 -10.48 24.67 3.35
N SER A 41 -9.52 24.37 4.23
CA SER A 41 -9.28 25.14 5.44
C SER A 41 -8.73 26.53 5.08
N GLY A 42 -9.57 27.57 5.20
CA GLY A 42 -9.17 28.96 4.92
C GLY A 42 -10.31 29.99 4.91
N THR A 43 -10.23 30.93 5.85
CA THR A 43 -11.01 32.19 6.04
C THR A 43 -12.54 32.11 5.91
N GLY A 44 -13.20 31.56 6.94
CA GLY A 44 -14.56 31.97 7.30
C GLY A 44 -15.60 30.87 7.56
N GLY A 45 -15.25 29.59 7.40
CA GLY A 45 -16.17 28.48 7.65
C GLY A 45 -15.48 27.17 8.03
N PRO A 46 -16.23 26.18 8.56
CA PRO A 46 -15.67 24.86 8.86
C PRO A 46 -15.24 24.20 7.55
N ALA A 47 -14.02 23.66 7.54
CA ALA A 47 -13.54 22.86 6.42
C ALA A 47 -14.45 21.64 6.23
N LYS A 48 -14.69 21.27 4.98
CA LYS A 48 -15.53 20.14 4.62
C LYS A 48 -14.70 19.18 3.78
N TYR A 49 -14.62 17.96 4.27
CA TYR A 49 -13.91 16.87 3.64
C TYR A 49 -14.91 15.72 3.48
N GLU A 50 -14.94 15.13 2.30
CA GLU A 50 -15.69 13.92 2.02
C GLU A 50 -14.70 12.77 1.83
N LEU A 51 -14.98 11.65 2.49
CA LEU A 51 -14.21 10.43 2.29
C LEU A 51 -14.90 9.61 1.19
N GLN A 52 -14.18 9.37 0.10
CA GLN A 52 -14.64 8.51 -0.97
C GLN A 52 -13.87 7.21 -0.93
N THR A 53 -14.56 6.10 -0.67
CA THR A 53 -13.98 4.75 -0.84
C THR A 53 -13.92 4.46 -2.33
N ILE A 54 -12.70 4.28 -2.87
CA ILE A 54 -12.46 4.17 -4.31
C ILE A 54 -12.63 2.72 -4.82
N SER A 55 -12.35 1.70 -4.01
CA SER A 55 -12.55 0.29 -4.38
C SER A 55 -12.48 -0.68 -3.18
N GLU A 56 -12.59 -1.97 -3.45
CA GLU A 56 -12.28 -3.08 -2.54
C GLU A 56 -10.87 -2.95 -1.95
N HIS A 57 -10.61 -3.65 -0.84
CA HIS A 57 -9.34 -3.65 -0.06
C HIS A 57 -8.12 -4.19 -0.82
N SER A 58 -8.17 -4.27 -2.14
CA SER A 58 -7.13 -4.79 -3.00
C SER A 58 -6.73 -3.78 -4.07
N ILE A 59 -5.45 -3.76 -4.40
CA ILE A 59 -4.88 -2.86 -5.40
C ILE A 59 -4.49 -3.68 -6.63
N PRO A 60 -4.99 -3.35 -7.83
CA PRO A 60 -4.55 -4.01 -9.05
C PRO A 60 -3.13 -3.54 -9.40
N ILE A 61 -2.21 -4.49 -9.47
CA ILE A 61 -0.86 -4.27 -9.94
C ILE A 61 -0.70 -4.99 -11.28
N ARG A 62 -0.21 -4.27 -12.29
CA ARG A 62 -0.09 -4.77 -13.66
C ARG A 62 1.37 -4.86 -14.08
N ASN A 63 1.80 -6.05 -14.47
CA ASN A 63 3.09 -6.28 -15.09
C ASN A 63 2.96 -6.22 -16.62
N TYR A 64 3.73 -5.34 -17.25
CA TYR A 64 3.82 -5.22 -18.72
C TYR A 64 5.22 -5.57 -19.25
N SER A 65 6.09 -6.09 -18.38
CA SER A 65 7.50 -6.29 -18.66
C SER A 65 7.69 -7.40 -19.68
N THR A 66 8.59 -7.19 -20.63
CA THR A 66 9.02 -8.21 -21.59
C THR A 66 10.53 -8.20 -21.69
N ASP A 67 11.11 -9.31 -22.11
CA ASP A 67 12.52 -9.40 -22.42
C ASP A 67 12.78 -10.25 -23.66
N VAL A 68 14.01 -10.18 -24.17
CA VAL A 68 14.52 -10.99 -25.28
C VAL A 68 15.46 -12.04 -24.71
N ARG A 69 15.32 -13.30 -25.14
CA ARG A 69 16.26 -14.36 -24.74
C ARG A 69 17.68 -14.05 -25.22
N GLU A 70 18.68 -14.41 -24.43
CA GLU A 70 20.08 -14.12 -24.77
C GLU A 70 20.50 -14.67 -26.13
N GLU A 71 20.06 -15.89 -26.44
CA GLU A 71 20.31 -16.59 -27.71
C GLU A 71 19.69 -15.90 -28.94
N ASP A 72 18.71 -15.04 -28.71
CA ASP A 72 17.93 -14.39 -29.76
C ASP A 72 18.31 -12.93 -29.99
N MET A 73 19.15 -12.33 -29.11
CA MET A 73 19.51 -10.91 -29.16
C MET A 73 20.08 -10.45 -30.51
N GLU A 74 20.77 -11.33 -31.24
CA GLU A 74 21.42 -11.04 -32.52
C GLU A 74 20.49 -11.20 -33.73
N LYS A 75 19.23 -11.64 -33.54
CA LYS A 75 18.26 -11.75 -34.62
C LYS A 75 17.84 -10.35 -35.09
N GLU A 76 17.58 -10.19 -36.40
CA GLU A 76 17.13 -8.91 -36.98
C GLU A 76 15.83 -8.41 -36.34
N ASN A 77 14.97 -9.33 -35.90
CA ASN A 77 13.77 -9.05 -35.11
C ASN A 77 13.67 -10.11 -33.99
N PRO A 78 14.29 -9.86 -32.83
CA PRO A 78 14.29 -10.83 -31.74
C PRO A 78 12.88 -10.97 -31.15
N PRO A 79 12.36 -12.19 -30.95
CA PRO A 79 11.11 -12.38 -30.25
C PRO A 79 11.23 -11.91 -28.79
N ARG A 80 10.20 -11.21 -28.32
CA ARG A 80 10.02 -10.79 -26.93
C ARG A 80 9.05 -11.71 -26.21
N GLU A 81 9.38 -12.04 -24.98
CA GLU A 81 8.56 -12.88 -24.11
C GLU A 81 8.21 -12.11 -22.84
N GLY A 82 7.10 -12.48 -22.19
CA GLY A 82 6.73 -11.89 -20.92
C GLY A 82 7.81 -12.15 -19.89
N LEU A 83 8.16 -11.10 -19.12
CA LEU A 83 9.13 -11.21 -18.04
C LEU A 83 8.39 -11.15 -16.69
N PRO A 84 8.45 -12.20 -15.85
CA PRO A 84 7.97 -12.10 -14.48
C PRO A 84 8.83 -11.10 -13.69
N VAL A 85 8.24 -10.44 -12.71
CA VAL A 85 8.97 -9.48 -11.87
C VAL A 85 8.60 -9.65 -10.41
N GLU A 86 9.52 -9.30 -9.54
CA GLU A 86 9.26 -9.19 -8.11
C GLU A 86 9.22 -7.72 -7.70
N LEU A 87 8.26 -7.38 -6.85
CA LEU A 87 8.16 -6.05 -6.26
C LEU A 87 8.62 -6.07 -4.82
N LYS A 88 9.49 -5.12 -4.47
CA LYS A 88 9.93 -4.89 -3.09
C LYS A 88 9.46 -3.50 -2.65
N PRO A 89 8.26 -3.40 -2.04
CA PRO A 89 7.73 -2.10 -1.64
C PRO A 89 8.35 -1.59 -0.33
N PHE A 90 8.32 -0.27 -0.17
CA PHE A 90 8.63 0.42 1.08
C PHE A 90 7.76 1.66 1.26
N ILE A 91 7.55 2.07 2.50
CA ILE A 91 6.86 3.31 2.86
C ILE A 91 7.86 4.31 3.44
N SER A 92 7.81 5.56 2.99
CA SER A 92 8.66 6.64 3.54
C SER A 92 7.99 7.33 4.73
N GLY A 93 8.79 8.03 5.55
CA GLY A 93 8.27 8.82 6.68
C GLY A 93 8.42 8.10 8.02
N TYR A 94 9.37 7.16 8.12
CA TYR A 94 9.78 6.60 9.40
C TYR A 94 10.44 7.71 10.24
N GLY A 95 9.85 8.06 11.38
CA GLY A 95 10.46 8.97 12.36
C GLY A 95 10.19 10.48 12.18
N SER A 96 9.52 10.91 11.11
CA SER A 96 9.10 12.31 10.95
C SER A 96 7.84 12.35 10.10
N ASP A 97 6.68 12.67 10.69
CA ASP A 97 5.57 13.14 9.88
C ASP A 97 4.53 13.98 10.63
N THR A 98 3.98 14.93 9.87
CA THR A 98 2.84 15.78 10.19
C THR A 98 1.71 15.01 10.91
N HIS A 99 1.19 15.63 11.97
CA HIS A 99 0.18 15.08 12.86
C HIS A 99 0.58 13.85 13.69
N HIS A 100 1.87 13.53 13.92
CA HIS A 100 2.32 12.57 14.96
C HIS A 100 1.86 11.10 14.80
N TRP A 101 1.61 10.62 13.58
CA TRP A 101 1.40 9.19 13.35
C TRP A 101 2.72 8.44 13.23
N LYS A 102 2.85 7.30 13.91
CA LYS A 102 4.06 6.48 13.92
C LYS A 102 3.77 5.11 13.32
N VAL A 103 4.49 4.75 12.27
CA VAL A 103 4.46 3.37 11.78
C VAL A 103 5.30 2.47 12.69
N VAL A 104 4.81 1.27 12.98
CA VAL A 104 5.47 0.30 13.87
C VAL A 104 5.53 -1.10 13.24
N GLU A 105 6.49 -1.90 13.69
CA GLU A 105 6.74 -3.27 13.23
C GLU A 105 5.94 -4.33 14.01
N TYR A 106 5.35 -3.97 15.15
CA TYR A 106 4.49 -4.84 15.96
C TYR A 106 3.01 -4.53 15.75
N ASP A 107 2.13 -5.40 16.25
CA ASP A 107 0.69 -5.15 16.25
C ASP A 107 0.35 -4.06 17.29
N PRO A 108 -0.07 -2.84 16.85
CA PRO A 108 -0.38 -1.74 17.77
C PRO A 108 -1.80 -1.85 18.35
N THR A 109 -2.58 -2.84 17.93
CA THR A 109 -3.99 -2.94 18.29
C THR A 109 -4.15 -3.03 19.82
N TRP A 110 -4.95 -2.12 20.37
CA TRP A 110 -5.23 -2.12 21.79
C TRP A 110 -6.37 -3.09 22.11
N ASP A 111 -6.20 -3.86 23.18
CA ASP A 111 -7.18 -4.79 23.72
C ASP A 111 -7.46 -4.42 25.18
N GLU A 112 -8.71 -4.11 25.48
CA GLU A 112 -9.17 -3.73 26.83
C GLU A 112 -8.89 -4.79 27.90
N SER A 113 -8.72 -6.05 27.48
CA SER A 113 -8.44 -7.17 28.37
C SER A 113 -6.97 -7.25 28.81
N VAL A 114 -6.09 -6.43 28.21
CA VAL A 114 -4.64 -6.44 28.46
C VAL A 114 -4.24 -5.09 29.06
N SER A 115 -3.43 -5.10 30.13
CA SER A 115 -2.86 -3.88 30.71
C SER A 115 -1.73 -3.27 29.84
N SER A 116 -1.87 -3.35 28.51
CA SER A 116 -0.93 -2.81 27.54
C SER A 116 -1.20 -1.31 27.33
N PRO A 117 -0.17 -0.53 26.93
CA PRO A 117 -0.40 0.82 26.46
C PRO A 117 -1.36 0.82 25.27
N THR A 118 -2.13 1.91 25.10
CA THR A 118 -3.11 2.04 24.02
C THR A 118 -2.48 2.17 22.64
N HIS A 119 -1.16 2.40 22.55
CA HIS A 119 -0.44 2.57 21.29
C HIS A 119 -1.04 3.69 20.42
N PHE A 120 -1.55 4.73 21.07
CA PHE A 120 -2.24 5.84 20.41
C PHE A 120 -1.42 6.41 19.25
N LYS A 121 -2.02 6.40 18.05
CA LYS A 121 -1.45 6.88 16.78
C LYS A 121 -0.23 6.11 16.29
N GLU A 122 -0.08 4.88 16.78
CA GLU A 122 0.77 3.88 16.15
C GLU A 122 -0.06 3.07 15.15
N TYR A 123 0.53 2.72 14.00
CA TYR A 123 -0.14 1.90 12.99
C TYR A 123 0.85 0.91 12.37
N GLN A 124 0.35 -0.25 11.98
CA GLN A 124 1.10 -1.25 11.21
C GLN A 124 0.40 -1.41 9.87
N MET A 125 1.19 -1.32 8.79
CA MET A 125 0.71 -1.46 7.43
C MET A 125 1.04 -2.87 6.92
N GLY A 126 0.07 -3.50 6.27
CA GLY A 126 0.22 -4.78 5.59
C GLY A 126 -0.13 -4.68 4.11
N ILE A 127 0.55 -5.45 3.28
CA ILE A 127 0.23 -5.64 1.87
C ILE A 127 0.50 -7.09 1.49
N ASP A 128 -0.46 -7.70 0.80
CA ASP A 128 -0.55 -9.15 0.63
C ASP A 128 -0.61 -9.86 2.00
N GLU A 129 0.22 -10.88 2.19
CA GLU A 129 0.45 -11.57 3.46
C GLU A 129 1.58 -10.95 4.32
N TYR A 130 2.19 -9.85 3.85
CA TYR A 130 3.41 -9.29 4.42
C TYR A 130 3.16 -7.97 5.16
N ILE A 131 3.99 -7.70 6.15
CA ILE A 131 4.01 -6.43 6.90
C ILE A 131 5.25 -5.61 6.53
N PHE A 132 5.09 -4.28 6.58
CA PHE A 132 6.23 -3.38 6.56
C PHE A 132 6.88 -3.40 7.93
N SER A 133 8.10 -3.95 8.04
CA SER A 133 8.73 -4.20 9.34
C SER A 133 10.26 -4.18 9.32
N TYR A 134 10.88 -3.76 8.22
CA TYR A 134 12.34 -3.77 8.08
C TYR A 134 12.84 -2.37 7.68
N SER A 135 13.85 -1.83 8.36
CA SER A 135 14.57 -0.65 7.86
C SER A 135 15.87 -1.11 7.20
N ASP A 136 16.16 -0.61 5.99
CA ASP A 136 17.43 -0.87 5.32
C ASP A 136 18.59 0.00 5.86
N GLY A 137 18.30 0.91 6.79
CA GLY A 137 19.27 1.84 7.39
C GLY A 137 19.84 2.88 6.42
N ILE A 138 19.36 2.92 5.18
CA ILE A 138 19.83 3.83 4.13
C ILE A 138 18.73 4.82 3.76
N ASN A 139 17.47 4.37 3.74
CA ASN A 139 16.30 5.19 3.51
C ASN A 139 15.50 5.34 4.82
N ASP A 140 14.94 6.53 5.07
CA ASP A 140 13.99 6.78 6.18
C ASP A 140 12.62 6.13 5.90
N GLY A 141 12.65 4.84 5.59
CA GLY A 141 11.52 4.05 5.16
C GLY A 141 11.48 2.67 5.78
N LEU A 142 10.26 2.16 5.91
CA LEU A 142 9.98 0.81 6.37
C LEU A 142 9.67 -0.04 5.13
N TRP A 143 10.46 -1.08 4.92
CA TRP A 143 10.38 -2.03 3.82
C TRP A 143 9.50 -3.20 4.16
N LEU A 144 8.91 -3.79 3.13
CA LEU A 144 8.20 -5.05 3.22
C LEU A 144 9.15 -6.18 3.60
N ASN A 145 8.75 -7.04 4.53
CA ASN A 145 9.49 -8.24 4.88
C ASN A 145 9.24 -9.37 3.87
N GLY A 146 9.63 -9.15 2.61
CA GLY A 146 9.39 -10.07 1.51
C GLY A 146 9.37 -9.35 0.17
N THR A 147 8.93 -10.08 -0.87
CA THR A 147 8.64 -9.54 -2.20
C THR A 147 7.26 -10.01 -2.67
N ILE A 148 6.65 -9.23 -3.55
CA ILE A 148 5.38 -9.58 -4.20
C ILE A 148 5.73 -10.03 -5.62
N ALA A 149 5.58 -11.32 -5.90
CA ALA A 149 5.75 -11.87 -7.24
C ALA A 149 4.58 -11.44 -8.16
N LEU A 150 4.92 -11.05 -9.38
CA LEU A 150 4.00 -10.81 -10.48
C LEU A 150 4.34 -11.71 -11.66
N ASP A 151 3.34 -12.42 -12.16
CA ASP A 151 3.51 -13.30 -13.31
C ASP A 151 3.91 -12.51 -14.56
N ALA A 152 4.51 -13.23 -15.50
CA ALA A 152 4.83 -12.70 -16.81
C ALA A 152 3.55 -12.39 -17.62
N PRO A 153 3.54 -11.35 -18.47
CA PRO A 153 2.50 -11.20 -19.48
C PRO A 153 2.43 -12.44 -20.40
N GLU A 154 1.25 -13.03 -20.54
CA GLU A 154 1.05 -14.19 -21.41
C GLU A 154 1.02 -13.80 -22.89
N ASP A 155 1.43 -14.74 -23.76
CA ASP A 155 1.22 -14.68 -25.21
C ASP A 155 1.69 -13.36 -25.87
N VAL A 156 2.81 -12.79 -25.41
CA VAL A 156 3.37 -11.52 -25.93
C VAL A 156 3.58 -11.56 -27.45
N GLN A 157 4.00 -12.71 -27.99
CA GLN A 157 4.20 -12.90 -29.43
C GLN A 157 2.88 -12.82 -30.21
N THR A 158 1.79 -13.33 -29.65
CA THR A 158 0.47 -13.36 -30.29
C THR A 158 -0.23 -12.01 -30.18
N HIS A 159 -0.16 -11.38 -29.00
CA HIS A 159 -0.87 -10.14 -28.69
C HIS A 159 -0.08 -8.87 -29.03
N GLY A 160 1.24 -8.98 -29.19
CA GLY A 160 2.12 -7.88 -29.54
C GLY A 160 2.59 -7.04 -28.35
N TYR A 161 3.51 -6.12 -28.66
CA TYR A 161 4.14 -5.22 -27.72
C TYR A 161 4.25 -3.81 -28.31
N THR A 162 4.40 -2.81 -27.43
CA THR A 162 4.58 -1.40 -27.82
C THR A 162 5.95 -1.17 -28.44
N ALA A 163 6.15 -0.01 -29.09
CA ALA A 163 7.47 0.38 -29.59
C ALA A 163 8.55 0.47 -28.49
N ALA A 164 8.16 0.63 -27.23
CA ALA A 164 9.06 0.63 -26.08
C ALA A 164 9.39 -0.79 -25.58
N GLY A 165 8.83 -1.84 -26.19
CA GLY A 165 9.03 -3.23 -25.79
C GLY A 165 8.22 -3.65 -24.58
N THR A 166 7.11 -2.99 -24.26
CA THR A 166 6.19 -3.44 -23.20
C THR A 166 5.04 -4.24 -23.81
N ALA A 167 4.56 -5.29 -23.13
CA ALA A 167 3.41 -6.06 -23.60
C ALA A 167 2.17 -5.16 -23.81
N LEU A 168 1.29 -5.52 -24.75
CA LEU A 168 0.00 -4.83 -24.92
C LEU A 168 -1.05 -5.29 -23.90
N ILE A 169 -0.97 -6.56 -23.48
CA ILE A 169 -1.82 -7.14 -22.45
C ILE A 169 -0.95 -7.44 -21.23
N PRO A 170 -1.27 -6.92 -20.04
CA PRO A 170 -0.50 -7.20 -18.83
C PRO A 170 -0.92 -8.50 -18.16
N SER A 171 -0.04 -9.01 -17.30
CA SER A 171 -0.47 -9.82 -16.16
C SER A 171 -0.98 -8.89 -15.04
N GLU A 172 -2.08 -9.26 -14.37
CA GLU A 172 -2.70 -8.46 -13.30
C GLU A 172 -2.82 -9.30 -12.02
N LYS A 173 -2.30 -8.77 -10.90
CA LYS A 173 -2.47 -9.33 -9.56
C LYS A 173 -3.18 -8.31 -8.66
N TYR A 174 -4.23 -8.74 -7.97
CA TYR A 174 -4.89 -7.95 -6.94
C TYR A 174 -4.22 -8.23 -5.61
N VAL A 175 -3.60 -7.21 -5.03
CA VAL A 175 -2.87 -7.35 -3.77
C VAL A 175 -3.70 -6.74 -2.64
N PRO A 176 -4.11 -7.51 -1.62
CA PRO A 176 -4.86 -6.98 -0.50
C PRO A 176 -3.98 -6.03 0.32
N VAL A 177 -4.61 -5.05 0.96
CA VAL A 177 -3.94 -4.06 1.78
C VAL A 177 -4.68 -3.96 3.10
N ASP A 178 -3.93 -4.03 4.18
CA ASP A 178 -4.45 -4.03 5.54
C ASP A 178 -3.75 -2.98 6.41
N VAL A 179 -4.46 -2.48 7.42
CA VAL A 179 -3.88 -1.58 8.41
C VAL A 179 -4.44 -1.87 9.80
N LYS A 180 -3.53 -2.01 10.75
CA LYS A 180 -3.84 -2.10 12.17
C LYS A 180 -3.50 -0.79 12.84
N VAL A 181 -4.36 -0.32 13.73
CA VAL A 181 -4.23 0.99 14.36
C VAL A 181 -4.37 0.85 15.88
N GLY A 182 -3.43 1.46 16.60
CA GLY A 182 -3.44 1.53 18.05
C GLY A 182 -4.14 2.78 18.55
N GLY A 183 -4.94 2.60 19.59
CA GLY A 183 -5.66 3.64 20.30
C GLY A 183 -7.07 3.19 20.65
N MET A 184 -7.69 3.88 21.60
CA MET A 184 -9.12 3.80 21.90
C MET A 184 -9.86 4.85 21.10
N GLN A 185 -11.11 4.57 20.74
CA GLN A 185 -11.97 5.52 20.02
C GLN A 185 -12.01 6.93 20.66
N SER A 186 -12.06 7.00 22.00
CA SER A 186 -12.06 8.26 22.76
C SER A 186 -10.74 9.05 22.72
N GLU A 187 -9.64 8.48 22.25
CA GLU A 187 -8.36 9.19 22.10
C GLU A 187 -8.31 10.03 20.80
N TYR A 188 -9.17 9.71 19.83
CA TYR A 188 -9.26 10.38 18.53
C TYR A 188 -10.32 11.49 18.54
N LYS A 189 -10.00 12.62 19.16
CA LYS A 189 -11.00 13.69 19.39
C LYS A 189 -11.06 14.71 18.27
N GLN A 190 -10.02 14.77 17.43
CA GLN A 190 -9.87 15.73 16.34
C GLN A 190 -9.59 15.04 15.00
N VAL A 191 -9.91 15.74 13.90
CA VAL A 191 -9.71 15.20 12.54
C VAL A 191 -8.22 14.97 12.26
N GLU A 192 -7.39 15.88 12.74
CA GLU A 192 -5.93 15.83 12.69
C GLU A 192 -5.35 14.62 13.43
N GLU A 193 -6.08 14.10 14.42
CA GLU A 193 -5.71 12.89 15.14
C GLU A 193 -6.16 11.62 14.41
N SER A 194 -7.12 11.74 13.50
CA SER A 194 -7.93 10.64 12.96
C SER A 194 -7.58 10.26 11.52
N LEU A 195 -6.81 11.07 10.79
CA LEU A 195 -6.46 10.83 9.39
C LEU A 195 -4.97 10.55 9.22
N LYS A 196 -4.63 9.50 8.46
CA LYS A 196 -3.29 9.29 7.91
C LYS A 196 -3.35 9.13 6.40
N VAL A 197 -2.42 9.80 5.71
CA VAL A 197 -2.09 9.61 4.31
C VAL A 197 -0.59 9.33 4.19
N GLY A 198 -0.23 8.38 3.34
CA GLY A 198 1.15 8.00 3.07
C GLY A 198 1.34 7.54 1.63
N SER A 199 2.56 7.12 1.30
CA SER A 199 2.91 6.60 -0.02
C SER A 199 3.71 5.30 0.08
N ILE A 200 3.37 4.33 -0.77
CA ILE A 200 4.12 3.11 -1.02
C ILE A 200 4.97 3.34 -2.27
N PHE A 201 6.27 3.16 -2.12
CA PHE A 201 7.25 3.15 -3.20
C PHE A 201 7.57 1.72 -3.57
N TRP A 202 7.96 1.51 -4.83
CA TRP A 202 8.13 0.20 -5.41
C TRP A 202 9.53 0.09 -6.02
N GLN A 203 10.32 -0.85 -5.53
CA GLN A 203 11.49 -1.34 -6.25
C GLN A 203 11.07 -2.55 -7.08
N ILE A 204 11.47 -2.55 -8.36
CA ILE A 204 11.18 -3.65 -9.29
C ILE A 204 12.47 -4.47 -9.45
N ILE A 205 12.37 -5.78 -9.26
CA ILE A 205 13.43 -6.74 -9.46
C ILE A 205 13.02 -7.60 -10.66
N PRO A 206 13.75 -7.52 -11.80
CA PRO A 206 13.48 -8.40 -12.94
C PRO A 206 13.69 -9.87 -12.56
N GLY A 207 12.76 -10.73 -12.96
CA GLY A 207 12.93 -12.18 -12.87
C GLY A 207 13.70 -12.74 -14.07
N GLU A 208 13.65 -14.05 -14.24
CA GLU A 208 14.19 -14.75 -15.41
C GLU A 208 13.05 -15.12 -16.37
N LEU A 209 13.35 -15.19 -17.67
CA LEU A 209 12.39 -15.70 -18.65
C LEU A 209 12.07 -17.18 -18.35
N PRO A 210 10.80 -17.61 -18.43
CA PRO A 210 10.44 -19.01 -18.18
C PRO A 210 11.24 -19.99 -19.04
N GLU A 211 11.59 -21.16 -18.50
CA GLU A 211 12.21 -22.23 -19.29
C GLU A 211 11.24 -22.74 -20.37
N ILE A 212 11.75 -23.01 -21.57
CA ILE A 212 10.96 -23.59 -22.65
C ILE A 212 10.66 -25.05 -22.27
N THR A 213 9.40 -25.36 -21.97
CA THR A 213 8.99 -26.75 -21.78
C THR A 213 8.83 -27.41 -23.17
N PRO A 214 9.55 -28.51 -23.48
CA PRO A 214 9.56 -29.13 -24.80
C PRO A 214 8.25 -29.83 -25.19
#